data_AF-A0A2P8D744-F1
#
_entry.id   AF-A0A2P8D744-F1
#
_cell.length_a   1.000
_cell.length_b   1.000
_cell.length_c   1.000
_cell.angle_alpha   90.00
_cell.angle_beta   90.00
_cell.angle_gamma   90.00
#
_symmetry.space_group_name_H-M   'P 1'
#
loop_
_entity.id
_entity.type
_entity.pdbx_description
1 polymer ?
#
loop_
_entity_poly.entity_id
_entity_poly.type
_entity_poly.pdbx_seq_one_letter_code
_entity_poly.pdbx_strand_id
1 'polypeptide(L)'
;MEIILLLATAVVATALMNLFMYGMEYITGSPLSISGILGTMLTFETHRDGALSGSRRAQVVGIGSQYILGFVFTFLFWQLWHMGVGVPGISSVILLAILSGIAGIVLWKIFLGFHPYPPTIRIPLYQLSLFCAHFIFAATVCYFFSVFSKLA
;
A
#
# COMPACT_ATOMS: atom_id res chain seq x y z
N MET A 1 -24.13 -2.20 6.19
CA MET A 1 -23.54 -0.84 6.24
C MET A 1 -22.03 -0.90 6.38
N GLU A 2 -21.48 -1.70 7.30
CA GLU A 2 -20.02 -1.80 7.50
C GLU A 2 -19.23 -2.30 6.28
N ILE A 3 -19.75 -3.26 5.50
CA ILE A 3 -19.03 -3.78 4.32
C ILE A 3 -18.82 -2.71 3.24
N ILE A 4 -19.81 -1.82 3.03
CA ILE A 4 -19.69 -0.72 2.06
C ILE A 4 -18.64 0.27 2.54
N LEU A 5 -18.65 0.62 3.85
CA LEU A 5 -17.64 1.48 4.45
C LEU A 5 -16.24 0.87 4.32
N LEU A 6 -16.10 -0.44 4.58
CA LEU A 6 -14.84 -1.17 4.45
C LEU A 6 -14.29 -1.08 3.02
N LEU A 7 -15.11 -1.39 2.02
CA LEU A 7 -14.71 -1.34 0.60
C LEU A 7 -14.37 0.08 0.15
N ALA A 8 -15.22 1.06 0.49
CA ALA A 8 -14.98 2.47 0.14
C ALA A 8 -13.70 3.00 0.79
N THR A 9 -13.49 2.69 2.07
CA THR A 9 -12.31 3.10 2.83
C THR A 9 -11.04 2.48 2.25
N ALA A 10 -11.07 1.20 1.89
CA ALA A 10 -9.93 0.54 1.24
C ALA A 10 -9.56 1.23 -0.07
N VAL A 11 -10.54 1.53 -0.92
CA VAL A 11 -10.32 2.22 -2.19
C VAL A 11 -9.69 3.61 -1.98
N VAL A 12 -10.28 4.42 -1.09
CA VAL A 12 -9.80 5.79 -0.84
C VAL A 12 -8.41 5.79 -0.19
N ALA A 13 -8.19 4.94 0.81
CA ALA A 13 -6.90 4.85 1.49
C ALA A 13 -5.78 4.37 0.55
N THR A 14 -6.05 3.36 -0.29
CA THR A 14 -5.09 2.91 -1.30
C THR A 14 -4.82 3.98 -2.35
N ALA A 15 -5.84 4.70 -2.82
CA ALA A 15 -5.67 5.77 -3.79
C ALA A 15 -4.79 6.92 -3.24
N LEU A 16 -5.03 7.37 -2.01
CA LEU A 16 -4.24 8.42 -1.36
C LEU A 16 -2.79 7.98 -1.09
N MET A 17 -2.60 6.75 -0.65
CA MET A 17 -1.27 6.16 -0.50
C MET A 17 -0.52 6.11 -1.84
N ASN A 18 -1.20 5.72 -2.92
CA ASN A 18 -0.60 5.65 -4.26
C ASN A 18 -0.29 7.04 -4.81
N LEU A 19 -1.17 8.02 -4.58
CA LEU A 19 -0.93 9.42 -4.92
C LEU A 19 0.33 9.96 -4.24
N PHE A 20 0.53 9.65 -2.96
CA PHE A 20 1.76 10.02 -2.25
C PHE A 20 3.00 9.40 -2.90
N MET A 21 2.96 8.12 -3.26
CA MET A 21 4.10 7.45 -3.90
C MET A 21 4.42 8.06 -5.27
N TYR A 22 3.40 8.41 -6.08
CA TYR A 22 3.62 9.14 -7.33
C TYR A 22 4.19 10.54 -7.10
N GLY A 23 3.76 11.24 -6.05
CA GLY A 23 4.35 12.52 -5.66
C GLY A 23 5.83 12.37 -5.31
N MET A 24 6.19 11.34 -4.55
CA MET A 24 7.59 11.05 -4.22
C MET A 24 8.41 10.66 -5.45
N GLU A 25 7.84 9.91 -6.39
CA GLU A 25 8.46 9.59 -7.68
C GLU A 25 8.75 10.86 -8.48
N TYR A 26 7.77 11.77 -8.59
CA TYR A 26 7.94 13.05 -9.27
C TYR A 26 9.04 13.92 -8.63
N ILE A 27 9.10 13.99 -7.29
CA ILE A 27 10.11 14.78 -6.57
C ILE A 27 11.51 14.20 -6.70
N THR A 28 11.63 12.87 -6.69
CA THR A 28 12.93 12.18 -6.60
C THR A 28 13.47 11.69 -7.95
N GLY A 29 12.63 11.69 -9.00
CA GLY A 29 12.94 11.13 -10.31
C GLY A 29 13.20 9.61 -10.29
N SER A 30 12.85 8.93 -9.20
CA SER A 30 13.09 7.48 -9.03
C SER A 30 11.77 6.73 -9.20
N PRO A 31 11.76 5.53 -9.81
CA PRO A 31 10.54 4.74 -9.96
C PRO A 31 10.10 4.20 -8.60
N LEU A 32 9.08 4.84 -8.00
CA LEU A 32 8.55 4.50 -6.67
C LEU A 32 7.11 3.99 -6.73
N SER A 33 6.48 3.98 -7.90
CA SER A 33 5.12 3.48 -8.10
C SER A 33 4.97 2.02 -7.64
N ILE A 34 4.20 1.83 -6.56
CA ILE A 34 3.95 0.51 -5.98
C ILE A 34 3.31 -0.42 -7.02
N SER A 35 2.29 0.07 -7.73
CA SER A 35 1.62 -0.70 -8.80
C SER A 35 2.55 -1.02 -9.97
N GLY A 36 3.45 -0.12 -10.35
CA GLY A 36 4.42 -0.36 -11.42
C GLY A 36 5.41 -1.46 -11.05
N ILE A 37 6.00 -1.38 -9.86
CA ILE A 37 6.95 -2.38 -9.36
C ILE A 37 6.23 -3.72 -9.13
N LEU A 38 5.07 -3.71 -8.48
CA LEU A 38 4.27 -4.90 -8.18
C LEU A 38 3.80 -5.59 -9.46
N GLY A 39 3.29 -4.83 -10.43
CA GLY A 39 2.84 -5.32 -11.72
C GLY A 39 3.98 -5.97 -12.50
N THR A 40 5.10 -5.27 -12.63
CA THR A 40 6.31 -5.75 -13.33
C THR A 40 6.79 -7.09 -12.76
N MET A 41 6.83 -7.21 -11.44
CA MET A 41 7.27 -8.45 -10.79
C MET A 41 6.23 -9.55 -10.93
N LEU A 42 4.94 -9.30 -10.67
CA LEU A 42 3.92 -10.34 -10.77
C LEU A 42 3.74 -10.87 -12.20
N THR A 43 4.06 -10.07 -13.23
CA THR A 43 4.01 -10.52 -14.63
C THR A 43 5.35 -11.04 -15.15
N PHE A 44 6.43 -10.96 -14.37
CA PHE A 44 7.80 -11.30 -14.80
C PHE A 44 8.25 -10.52 -16.05
N GLU A 45 7.89 -9.24 -16.13
CA GLU A 45 8.13 -8.39 -17.31
C GLU A 45 9.21 -7.33 -17.07
N THR A 46 10.11 -7.55 -16.13
CA THR A 46 11.26 -6.66 -15.92
C THR A 46 12.10 -6.58 -17.19
N HIS A 47 12.38 -5.36 -17.66
CA HIS A 47 13.21 -5.16 -18.84
C HIS A 47 14.66 -5.61 -18.58
N ARG A 48 15.42 -5.88 -19.67
CA ARG A 48 16.83 -6.30 -19.58
C ARG A 48 17.74 -5.28 -18.91
N ASP A 49 17.39 -4.00 -18.97
CA ASP A 49 18.08 -2.89 -18.31
C ASP A 49 17.63 -2.69 -16.84
N GLY A 50 16.72 -3.52 -16.35
CA GLY A 50 16.17 -3.44 -14.99
C GLY A 50 15.00 -2.47 -14.85
N ALA A 51 14.50 -1.87 -15.94
CA ALA A 51 13.36 -0.95 -15.90
C ALA A 51 12.02 -1.65 -15.66
N LEU A 52 11.04 -0.87 -15.20
CA LEU A 52 9.66 -1.31 -15.01
C LEU A 52 8.96 -1.58 -16.36
N SER A 53 8.07 -2.57 -16.37
CA SER A 53 7.25 -2.87 -17.56
C SER A 53 6.21 -1.77 -17.77
N GLY A 54 6.20 -1.20 -18.98
CA GLY A 54 5.14 -0.32 -19.45
C GLY A 54 3.93 -1.07 -20.03
N SER A 55 3.89 -2.40 -19.99
CA SER A 55 2.84 -3.18 -20.63
C SER A 55 1.48 -2.97 -19.94
N ARG A 56 0.40 -3.05 -20.73
CA ARG A 56 -0.97 -2.98 -20.20
C ARG A 56 -1.24 -4.09 -19.18
N ARG A 57 -0.64 -5.26 -19.37
CA ARG A 57 -0.79 -6.41 -18.47
C ARG A 57 -0.17 -6.12 -17.11
N ALA A 58 1.09 -5.66 -17.08
CA ALA A 58 1.77 -5.28 -15.86
C ALA A 58 1.01 -4.18 -15.12
N GLN A 59 0.52 -3.16 -15.82
CA GLN A 59 -0.27 -2.08 -15.22
C GLN A 59 -1.57 -2.59 -14.56
N VAL A 60 -2.37 -3.39 -15.27
CA VAL A 60 -3.64 -3.93 -14.74
C VAL A 60 -3.40 -4.85 -13.55
N VAL A 61 -2.42 -5.75 -13.66
CA VAL A 61 -2.07 -6.68 -12.58
C VAL A 61 -1.55 -5.91 -11.36
N GLY A 62 -0.70 -4.91 -11.57
CA GLY A 62 -0.14 -4.07 -10.50
C GLY A 62 -1.21 -3.29 -9.76
N ILE A 63 -2.09 -2.60 -10.49
CA ILE A 63 -3.21 -1.84 -9.91
C ILE A 63 -4.15 -2.79 -9.15
N GLY A 64 -4.61 -3.87 -9.80
CA GLY A 64 -5.52 -4.83 -9.19
C GLY A 64 -4.96 -5.42 -7.89
N SER A 65 -3.70 -5.86 -7.93
CA SER A 65 -3.02 -6.43 -6.76
C SER A 65 -2.86 -5.42 -5.63
N GLN A 66 -2.57 -4.16 -5.95
CA GLN A 66 -2.44 -3.10 -4.95
C GLN A 66 -3.77 -2.80 -4.24
N TYR A 67 -4.89 -2.77 -4.97
CA TYR A 67 -6.21 -2.58 -4.35
C TYR A 67 -6.66 -3.79 -3.54
N ILE A 68 -6.33 -5.01 -3.97
CA ILE A 68 -6.56 -6.23 -3.17
C ILE A 68 -5.78 -6.15 -1.86
N LEU A 69 -4.50 -5.79 -1.89
CA LEU A 69 -3.69 -5.62 -0.69
C LEU A 69 -4.23 -4.51 0.21
N GLY A 70 -4.67 -3.39 -0.38
CA GLY A 70 -5.37 -2.32 0.32
C GLY A 70 -6.56 -2.83 1.12
N PHE A 71 -7.45 -3.57 0.45
CA PHE A 71 -8.60 -4.21 1.10
C PHE A 71 -8.18 -5.15 2.23
N VAL A 72 -7.16 -6.00 2.03
CA VAL A 72 -6.65 -6.91 3.07
C VAL A 72 -6.19 -6.13 4.31
N PHE A 73 -5.39 -5.07 4.15
CA PHE A 73 -4.94 -4.27 5.29
C PHE A 73 -6.10 -3.55 5.99
N THR A 74 -7.03 -2.95 5.24
CA THR A 74 -8.21 -2.31 5.84
C THR A 74 -9.08 -3.33 6.60
N PHE A 75 -9.27 -4.52 6.03
CA PHE A 75 -10.01 -5.61 6.67
C PHE A 75 -9.34 -6.07 7.97
N LEU A 76 -8.01 -6.23 7.97
CA LEU A 76 -7.26 -6.57 9.19
C LEU A 76 -7.42 -5.50 10.28
N PHE A 77 -7.40 -4.22 9.92
CA PHE A 77 -7.62 -3.13 10.89
C PHE A 77 -9.04 -3.17 11.47
N TRP A 78 -10.04 -3.32 10.60
CA TRP A 78 -11.43 -3.49 11.02
C TRP A 78 -11.62 -4.69 11.95
N GLN A 79 -11.00 -5.83 11.62
CA GLN A 79 -11.11 -7.04 12.42
C GLN A 79 -10.47 -6.88 13.80
N LEU A 80 -9.33 -6.19 13.91
CA LEU A 80 -8.73 -5.86 15.21
C LEU A 80 -9.70 -5.08 16.10
N TRP A 81 -10.33 -4.04 15.55
CA TRP A 81 -11.31 -3.25 16.28
C TRP A 81 -12.56 -4.05 16.65
N HIS A 82 -13.04 -4.92 15.75
CA HIS A 82 -14.20 -5.77 16.02
C HIS A 82 -13.94 -6.80 17.12
N MET A 83 -12.68 -7.25 17.29
CA MET A 83 -12.24 -8.11 18.38
C MET A 83 -11.96 -7.34 19.68
N GLY A 84 -12.23 -6.03 19.74
CA GLY A 84 -11.98 -5.17 20.90
C GLY A 84 -10.50 -4.75 21.07
N VAL A 85 -9.66 -4.97 20.06
CA VAL A 85 -8.24 -4.60 20.09
C VAL A 85 -8.06 -3.19 19.53
N GLY A 86 -8.07 -2.21 20.43
CA GLY A 86 -7.94 -0.80 20.10
C GLY A 86 -9.21 -0.18 19.49
N VAL A 87 -9.14 1.09 19.12
CA VAL A 87 -10.26 1.83 18.52
C VAL A 87 -9.75 2.85 17.49
N PRO A 88 -10.52 3.18 16.43
CA PRO A 88 -10.12 4.20 15.46
C PRO A 88 -9.79 5.55 16.15
N GLY A 89 -8.53 5.99 16.03
CA GLY A 89 -8.02 7.20 16.66
C GLY A 89 -6.53 7.40 16.42
N ILE A 90 -5.95 8.50 16.94
CA ILE A 90 -4.56 8.90 16.68
C ILE A 90 -3.56 7.81 17.12
N SER A 91 -3.81 7.17 18.27
CA SER A 91 -2.98 6.06 18.74
C SER A 91 -2.99 4.87 17.78
N SER A 92 -4.15 4.50 17.25
CA SER A 92 -4.27 3.46 16.22
C SER A 92 -3.62 3.88 14.91
N VAL A 93 -3.67 5.14 14.49
CA VAL A 93 -2.95 5.62 13.31
C VAL A 93 -1.46 5.34 13.44
N ILE A 94 -0.84 5.77 14.54
CA ILE A 94 0.60 5.60 14.76
C ILE A 94 0.96 4.11 14.82
N LEU A 95 0.25 3.34 15.64
CA LEU A 95 0.56 1.93 15.84
C LEU A 95 0.37 1.12 14.56
N LEU A 96 -0.78 1.26 13.89
CA LEU A 96 -1.08 0.51 12.68
C LEU A 96 -0.17 0.93 11.52
N ALA A 97 0.18 2.22 11.40
CA ALA A 97 1.14 2.69 10.39
C ALA A 97 2.53 2.09 10.60
N ILE A 98 3.04 2.07 11.84
CA ILE A 98 4.34 1.48 12.15
C ILE A 98 4.32 -0.02 11.84
N LEU A 99 3.31 -0.75 12.34
CA LEU A 99 3.23 -2.20 12.16
C LEU A 99 3.08 -2.57 10.67
N SER A 100 2.14 -1.94 9.97
CA SER A 100 1.92 -2.20 8.54
C SER A 100 3.08 -1.72 7.67
N GLY A 101 3.69 -0.59 8.00
CA GLY A 101 4.87 -0.06 7.30
C GLY A 101 6.09 -0.98 7.45
N ILE A 102 6.37 -1.48 8.66
CA ILE A 102 7.43 -2.48 8.88
C ILE A 102 7.11 -3.78 8.16
N ALA A 103 5.88 -4.27 8.27
CA ALA A 103 5.44 -5.47 7.54
C ALA A 103 5.63 -5.30 6.03
N GLY A 104 5.25 -4.13 5.49
CA GLY A 104 5.47 -3.75 4.10
C GLY A 104 6.94 -3.80 3.72
N ILE A 105 7.83 -3.17 4.48
CA ILE A 105 9.28 -3.20 4.21
C ILE A 105 9.79 -4.65 4.17
N VAL A 106 9.43 -5.48 5.15
CA VAL A 106 9.86 -6.88 5.22
C VAL A 106 9.35 -7.68 4.03
N LEU A 107 8.06 -7.59 3.72
CA LEU A 107 7.44 -8.29 2.59
C LEU A 107 8.06 -7.86 1.26
N TRP A 108 8.35 -6.57 1.08
CA TRP A 108 9.01 -6.08 -0.12
C TRP A 108 10.46 -6.54 -0.24
N LYS A 109 11.22 -6.60 0.86
CA LYS A 109 12.58 -7.16 0.87
C LYS A 109 12.57 -8.63 0.46
N ILE A 110 11.65 -9.40 1.03
CA ILE A 110 11.48 -10.82 0.68
C ILE A 110 11.12 -10.93 -0.80
N PHE A 111 10.11 -10.19 -1.25
CA PHE A 111 9.64 -10.30 -2.62
C PHE A 111 10.70 -9.92 -3.65
N LEU A 112 11.40 -8.79 -3.45
CA LEU A 112 12.51 -8.38 -4.31
C LEU A 112 13.70 -9.35 -4.26
N GLY A 113 13.99 -9.94 -3.10
CA GLY A 113 15.11 -10.85 -2.91
C GLY A 113 14.90 -12.24 -3.50
N PHE A 114 13.67 -12.75 -3.50
CA PHE A 114 13.32 -14.06 -4.06
C PHE A 114 12.89 -14.00 -5.53
N HIS A 115 12.53 -12.82 -6.04
CA HIS A 115 12.12 -12.69 -7.44
C HIS A 115 13.31 -12.95 -8.38
N PRO A 116 13.17 -13.77 -9.44
CA PRO A 116 14.29 -14.11 -10.33
C PRO A 116 14.81 -12.92 -11.15
N TYR A 117 13.95 -11.93 -11.40
CA TYR A 117 14.27 -10.75 -12.22
C TYR A 117 13.72 -9.47 -11.55
N PRO A 118 14.23 -9.05 -10.38
CA PRO A 118 13.69 -7.88 -9.70
C PRO A 118 14.08 -6.60 -10.46
N PRO A 119 13.20 -5.59 -10.55
CA PRO A 119 13.55 -4.32 -11.17
C PRO A 119 14.60 -3.57 -10.35
N THR A 120 15.40 -2.76 -11.04
CA THR A 120 16.43 -1.95 -10.41
C THR A 120 15.80 -0.68 -9.85
N ILE A 121 15.66 -0.64 -8.53
CA ILE A 121 15.09 0.49 -7.80
C ILE A 121 16.03 0.98 -6.70
N ARG A 122 15.88 2.23 -6.28
CA ARG A 122 16.60 2.77 -5.11
C ARG A 122 15.93 2.27 -3.82
N ILE A 123 16.29 1.06 -3.40
CA ILE A 123 15.66 0.33 -2.29
C ILE A 123 15.49 1.19 -1.01
N PRO A 124 16.51 1.93 -0.51
CA PRO A 124 16.34 2.71 0.71
C PRO A 124 15.29 3.82 0.58
N LEU A 125 15.29 4.52 -0.56
CA LEU A 125 14.33 5.57 -0.86
C LEU A 125 12.92 4.99 -0.98
N TYR A 126 12.77 3.89 -1.71
CA TYR A 126 11.50 3.19 -1.85
C TYR A 126 10.94 2.73 -0.51
N GLN A 127 11.76 2.14 0.35
CA GLN A 127 11.33 1.66 1.67
C GLN A 127 10.92 2.80 2.60
N LEU A 128 11.66 3.92 2.57
CA LEU A 128 11.30 5.09 3.36
C LEU A 128 9.98 5.71 2.88
N SER A 129 9.83 5.91 1.56
CA SER A 129 8.58 6.41 0.98
C SER A 129 7.41 5.47 1.29
N LEU A 130 7.59 4.16 1.11
CA LEU A 130 6.58 3.17 1.43
C LEU A 130 6.16 3.22 2.90
N PHE A 131 7.12 3.35 3.83
CA PHE A 131 6.84 3.49 5.25
C PHE A 131 5.99 4.72 5.55
N CYS A 132 6.36 5.89 5.01
CA CYS A 132 5.57 7.11 5.15
C CYS A 132 4.18 6.98 4.52
N ALA A 133 4.05 6.27 3.39
CA ALA A 133 2.78 6.03 2.73
C ALA A 133 1.79 5.25 3.63
N HIS A 134 2.29 4.36 4.49
CA HIS A 134 1.45 3.64 5.45
C HIS A 134 0.86 4.54 6.55
N PHE A 135 1.49 5.67 6.88
CA PHE A 135 0.87 6.67 7.76
C PHE A 135 -0.34 7.32 7.10
N ILE A 136 -0.24 7.67 5.81
CA ILE A 136 -1.36 8.22 5.04
C ILE A 136 -2.49 7.19 4.93
N PHE A 137 -2.14 5.94 4.65
CA PHE A 137 -3.09 4.84 4.60
C PHE A 137 -3.82 4.66 5.95
N ALA A 138 -3.08 4.48 7.04
CA ALA A 138 -3.66 4.24 8.37
C ALA A 138 -4.47 5.45 8.87
N ALA A 139 -4.00 6.68 8.63
CA ALA A 139 -4.74 7.90 8.94
C ALA A 139 -6.07 7.96 8.20
N THR A 140 -6.07 7.63 6.90
CA THR A 140 -7.30 7.60 6.10
C THR A 140 -8.27 6.55 6.63
N VAL A 141 -7.80 5.32 6.89
CA VAL A 141 -8.67 4.26 7.40
C VAL A 141 -9.26 4.64 8.75
N CYS A 142 -8.44 5.11 9.70
CA CYS A 142 -8.92 5.52 11.02
C CYS A 142 -9.91 6.68 10.91
N TYR A 143 -9.65 7.68 10.08
CA TYR A 143 -10.57 8.82 9.89
C TYR A 143 -11.95 8.36 9.41
N PHE A 144 -12.00 7.54 8.35
CA PHE A 144 -13.28 7.06 7.82
C PHE A 144 -14.04 6.21 8.84
N PHE A 145 -13.36 5.30 9.54
CA PHE A 145 -14.01 4.49 10.58
C PHE A 145 -14.37 5.31 11.83
N SER A 146 -13.65 6.37 12.19
CA SER A 146 -14.02 7.23 13.32
C SER A 146 -15.26 8.09 13.02
N VAL A 147 -15.42 8.55 11.77
CA VAL A 147 -16.50 9.45 11.35
C VAL A 147 -17.76 8.68 10.98
N PHE A 148 -17.64 7.64 10.14
CA PHE A 148 -18.80 7.00 9.53
C PHE A 148 -19.30 5.77 10.30
N SER A 149 -18.51 5.17 11.19
CA SER A 149 -19.03 4.09 12.05
C SER A 149 -19.99 4.59 13.13
N LYS A 150 -19.90 5.87 13.52
CA LYS A 150 -20.80 6.51 14.49
C LYS A 150 -22.14 6.96 13.89
N LEU A 151 -22.22 6.99 12.55
CA LEU A 151 -23.41 7.38 11.79
C LEU A 151 -24.23 6.16 11.35
N ALA A 152 -23.80 4.98 11.76
CA ALA A 152 -24.29 3.66 11.37
C ALA A 152 -24.96 2.96 12.56
#